data_AF-A0A4Z0YAP6-F1
#
_entry.id   AF-A0A4Z0YAP6-F1
#
_cell.length_a   1.000
_cell.length_b   1.000
_cell.length_c   1.000
_cell.angle_alpha   90.00
_cell.angle_beta   90.00
_cell.angle_gamma   90.00
#
_symmetry.space_group_name_H-M   'P 1'
#
loop_
_entity.id
_entity.type
_entity.pdbx_description
1 polymer ?
#
loop_
_entity_poly.entity_id
_entity_poly.type
_entity_poly.pdbx_seq_one_letter_code
_entity_poly.pdbx_strand_id
1 'polypeptide(L)'
;MFLDAPSLFENDCKASALRGLALFSQHDEYLEDHPEMSFMIIKQYNCEAYHTKIEGSFERRSLPNVDPIEASTIRPYFHVLNKAGPRAEPVNARLRIVSKKLIRFLNALELRRSGKPEKGIFGEVIPAPYIPFYHIRTFLGGATERLDEAGVTGVQALFNYLDDDFHNDYTEADNLFKSGCVSKKHFPKLFQSKELIVTHEDDHPVAMVSESCLYSTNGETVDLRCTRLSFDGRFIRKEVTLRVAWPSHSDTINISSLIAYPLRLDNEGTRDRLLQRGVVFWSCRQRRFVSYTAPKRTFEIQVVNPRYMIDMETYHQSSQKDEDALDQQKTVEIVNMDQDTPPTEEFAIMLPPRILGFGLHDKKWKNLLVEHIHDIQWNKKAFDRLVMAPEKKSLITAMVKEHVLMDTSTDIIEGK
;
A
#
# COMPACT_ATOMS: atom_id res chain seq x y z
N MET A 1 -0.87 -28.40 27.26
CA MET A 1 -0.01 -27.35 26.67
C MET A 1 0.97 -26.87 27.72
N PHE A 2 1.98 -26.06 27.37
CA PHE A 2 3.02 -25.67 28.31
C PHE A 2 3.20 -24.16 28.36
N LEU A 3 3.43 -23.61 29.56
CA LEU A 3 3.73 -22.18 29.76
C LEU A 3 5.19 -21.84 29.45
N ASP A 4 6.06 -22.84 29.43
CA ASP A 4 7.49 -22.73 29.16
C ASP A 4 7.87 -23.28 27.78
N ALA A 5 9.02 -22.83 27.28
CA ALA A 5 9.57 -23.32 26.02
C ALA A 5 9.92 -24.81 26.14
N PRO A 6 9.39 -25.67 25.25
CA PRO A 6 9.57 -27.11 25.40
C PRO A 6 10.97 -27.54 24.94
N SER A 7 11.42 -28.68 25.43
CA SER A 7 12.63 -29.36 24.98
C SER A 7 12.45 -30.87 25.07
N LEU A 8 13.50 -31.62 24.71
CA LEU A 8 13.65 -33.00 25.16
C LEU A 8 14.51 -33.03 26.42
N PHE A 9 14.22 -33.99 27.29
CA PHE A 9 14.90 -34.20 28.57
C PHE A 9 15.88 -35.36 28.48
N GLU A 10 16.67 -35.53 29.52
CA GLU A 10 17.54 -36.69 29.66
C GLU A 10 16.73 -38.00 29.56
N ASN A 11 17.28 -38.97 28.85
CA ASN A 11 16.69 -40.26 28.50
C ASN A 11 15.51 -40.23 27.53
N ASP A 12 15.11 -39.07 27.00
CA ASP A 12 14.15 -39.03 25.90
C ASP A 12 14.73 -39.64 24.62
N CYS A 13 13.85 -40.20 23.78
CA CYS A 13 14.22 -40.91 22.56
C CYS A 13 13.73 -40.20 21.29
N LYS A 14 14.10 -40.71 20.11
CA LYS A 14 13.62 -40.17 18.82
C LYS A 14 12.09 -40.23 18.64
N ALA A 15 11.38 -41.01 19.46
CA ALA A 15 9.92 -41.05 19.49
C ALA A 15 9.29 -40.12 20.54
N SER A 16 10.09 -39.48 21.40
CA SER A 16 9.59 -38.57 22.43
C SER A 16 9.10 -37.26 21.81
N ALA A 17 7.94 -36.79 22.27
CA ALA A 17 7.44 -35.46 21.92
C ALA A 17 8.12 -34.37 22.77
N LEU A 18 8.25 -33.18 22.19
CA LEU A 18 8.64 -31.98 22.91
C LEU A 18 7.64 -31.68 24.03
N ARG A 19 8.14 -31.37 25.23
CA ARG A 19 7.30 -30.96 26.36
C ARG A 19 8.00 -29.89 27.21
N GLY A 20 7.21 -29.07 27.88
CA GLY A 20 7.68 -28.18 28.93
C GLY A 20 7.51 -28.83 30.31
N LEU A 21 7.88 -28.08 31.35
CA LEU A 21 7.71 -28.46 32.75
C LEU A 21 6.40 -27.91 33.35
N ALA A 22 5.92 -26.76 32.85
CA ALA A 22 4.73 -26.10 33.36
C ALA A 22 3.50 -26.44 32.50
N LEU A 23 2.91 -27.62 32.77
CA LEU A 23 1.72 -28.08 32.07
C LEU A 23 0.49 -27.26 32.48
N PHE A 24 -0.30 -26.87 31.49
CA PHE A 24 -1.67 -26.38 31.69
C PHE A 24 -2.64 -27.07 30.72
N SER A 25 -3.92 -27.11 31.09
CA SER A 25 -4.97 -27.86 30.40
C SER A 25 -5.32 -27.27 29.04
N GLN A 26 -6.12 -26.21 29.03
CA GLN A 26 -6.66 -25.54 27.85
C GLN A 26 -6.58 -24.02 27.97
N HIS A 27 -6.46 -23.32 26.84
CA HIS A 27 -6.33 -21.86 26.83
C HIS A 27 -7.53 -21.16 27.45
N ASP A 28 -8.75 -21.65 27.20
CA ASP A 28 -9.96 -20.98 27.65
C ASP A 28 -10.19 -21.21 29.15
N GLU A 29 -9.96 -22.42 29.67
CA GLU A 29 -9.98 -22.71 31.12
C GLU A 29 -8.92 -21.89 31.87
N TYR A 30 -7.69 -21.80 31.33
CA TYR A 30 -6.65 -20.98 31.92
C TYR A 30 -7.00 -19.48 31.94
N LEU A 31 -7.76 -18.98 30.96
CA LEU A 31 -8.22 -17.59 30.94
C LEU A 31 -9.37 -17.33 31.91
N GLU A 32 -10.21 -18.33 32.18
CA GLU A 32 -11.25 -18.25 33.22
C GLU A 32 -10.63 -18.10 34.61
N ASP A 33 -9.53 -18.82 34.87
CA ASP A 33 -8.79 -18.76 36.14
C ASP A 33 -7.93 -17.48 36.28
N HIS A 34 -7.63 -16.80 35.17
CA HIS A 34 -6.76 -15.62 35.11
C HIS A 34 -7.41 -14.42 34.41
N PRO A 35 -8.50 -13.84 35.00
CA PRO A 35 -9.25 -12.74 34.40
C PRO A 35 -8.44 -11.43 34.26
N GLU A 36 -7.31 -11.31 34.95
CA GLU A 36 -6.37 -10.19 34.84
C GLU A 36 -5.60 -10.17 33.51
N MET A 37 -5.53 -11.30 32.79
CA MET A 37 -4.76 -11.39 31.55
C MET A 37 -5.40 -10.60 30.40
N SER A 38 -4.64 -9.68 29.84
CA SER A 38 -5.09 -8.88 28.69
C SER A 38 -4.86 -9.58 27.34
N PHE A 39 -3.82 -10.41 27.24
CA PHE A 39 -3.44 -11.15 26.04
C PHE A 39 -2.57 -12.35 26.39
N MET A 40 -2.37 -13.25 25.42
CA MET A 40 -1.42 -14.36 25.49
C MET A 40 -0.64 -14.51 24.18
N ILE A 41 0.59 -15.00 24.28
CA ILE A 41 1.41 -15.37 23.12
C ILE A 41 1.39 -16.88 22.98
N ILE A 42 0.81 -17.38 21.89
CA ILE A 42 0.74 -18.80 21.59
C ILE A 42 1.85 -19.12 20.60
N LYS A 43 2.86 -19.85 21.04
CA LYS A 43 4.00 -20.31 20.24
C LYS A 43 3.79 -21.77 19.81
N GLN A 44 4.00 -22.07 18.53
CA GLN A 44 3.90 -23.42 17.97
C GLN A 44 5.31 -23.94 17.67
N TYR A 45 5.53 -25.22 17.94
CA TYR A 45 6.82 -25.90 17.77
C TYR A 45 6.65 -27.10 16.85
N ASN A 46 7.68 -27.40 16.06
CA ASN A 46 7.72 -28.56 15.18
C ASN A 46 8.68 -29.61 15.76
N CYS A 47 8.13 -30.72 16.26
CA CYS A 47 8.93 -31.80 16.84
C CYS A 47 9.89 -32.39 15.81
N GLU A 48 9.45 -32.64 14.58
CA GLU A 48 10.28 -33.26 13.54
C GLU A 48 11.47 -32.37 13.15
N ALA A 49 11.23 -31.07 12.98
CA ALA A 49 12.30 -30.10 12.70
C ALA A 49 13.31 -30.03 13.87
N TYR A 50 12.82 -30.07 15.10
CA TYR A 50 13.67 -30.10 16.29
C TYR A 50 14.51 -31.38 16.35
N HIS A 51 13.89 -32.56 16.17
CA HIS A 51 14.58 -33.85 16.15
C HIS A 51 15.66 -33.91 15.08
N THR A 52 15.40 -33.36 13.90
CA THR A 52 16.40 -33.21 12.83
C THR A 52 17.58 -32.34 13.28
N LYS A 53 17.31 -31.18 13.91
CA LYS A 53 18.35 -30.25 14.41
C LYS A 53 19.29 -30.90 15.43
N ILE A 54 18.77 -31.78 16.27
CA ILE A 54 19.54 -32.43 17.35
C ILE A 54 19.89 -33.89 17.06
N GLU A 55 19.74 -34.36 15.82
CA GLU A 55 19.87 -35.78 15.47
C GLU A 55 21.21 -36.38 15.95
N GLY A 56 22.30 -35.63 15.81
CA GLY A 56 23.64 -36.05 16.26
C GLY A 56 23.82 -36.15 17.78
N SER A 57 22.83 -35.71 18.57
CA SER A 57 22.88 -35.76 20.04
C SER A 57 22.32 -37.08 20.60
N PHE A 58 21.63 -37.89 19.79
CA PHE A 58 21.07 -39.16 20.24
C PHE A 58 22.14 -40.26 20.20
N GLU A 59 22.27 -40.98 21.30
CA GLU A 59 23.13 -42.13 21.41
C GLU A 59 22.34 -43.43 21.30
N ARG A 60 22.90 -44.39 20.58
CA ARG A 60 22.28 -45.70 20.39
C ARG A 60 22.54 -46.59 21.60
N ARG A 61 21.47 -47.02 22.26
CA ARG A 61 21.48 -48.10 23.25
C ARG A 61 21.35 -49.48 22.60
N SER A 62 21.80 -50.49 23.32
CA SER A 62 21.71 -51.89 22.89
C SER A 62 20.25 -52.32 22.72
N LEU A 63 19.92 -52.82 21.53
CA LEU A 63 18.61 -53.41 21.24
C LEU A 63 18.51 -54.81 21.87
N PRO A 64 17.34 -55.22 22.37
CA PRO A 64 17.08 -56.60 22.75
C PRO A 64 17.16 -57.51 21.51
N ASN A 65 17.38 -58.80 21.74
CA ASN A 65 17.38 -59.79 20.67
C ASN A 65 15.93 -60.09 20.25
N VAL A 66 15.44 -59.33 19.28
CA VAL A 66 14.10 -59.43 18.69
C VAL A 66 14.23 -59.68 17.18
N ASP A 67 13.15 -60.12 16.54
CA ASP A 67 13.17 -60.34 15.09
C ASP A 67 13.36 -59.00 14.32
N PRO A 68 13.79 -59.04 13.05
CA PRO A 68 14.09 -57.82 12.30
C PRO A 68 12.92 -56.85 12.11
N ILE A 69 11.67 -57.34 12.10
CA ILE A 69 10.48 -56.51 11.91
C ILE A 69 10.20 -55.74 13.20
N GLU A 70 10.21 -56.41 14.36
CA GLU A 70 10.10 -55.77 15.67
C GLU A 70 11.27 -54.81 15.92
N ALA A 71 12.50 -55.20 15.56
CA ALA A 71 13.69 -54.37 15.70
C ALA A 71 13.54 -53.02 14.98
N SER A 72 12.94 -53.02 13.78
CA SER A 72 12.70 -51.79 13.00
C SER A 72 11.71 -50.84 13.68
N THR A 73 10.68 -51.40 14.32
CA THR A 73 9.59 -50.65 14.98
C THR A 73 10.07 -50.03 16.29
N ILE A 74 10.91 -50.74 17.05
CA ILE A 74 11.41 -50.26 18.34
C ILE A 74 12.67 -49.39 18.22
N ARG A 75 13.36 -49.41 17.07
CA ARG A 75 14.64 -48.71 16.85
C ARG A 75 14.66 -47.24 17.29
N PRO A 76 13.62 -46.41 17.04
CA PRO A 76 13.62 -45.02 17.49
C PRO A 76 13.70 -44.85 19.02
N TYR A 77 13.14 -45.80 19.77
CA TYR A 77 13.13 -45.78 21.25
C TYR A 77 14.51 -46.08 21.86
N PHE A 78 15.42 -46.66 21.09
CA PHE A 78 16.78 -46.99 21.53
C PHE A 78 17.81 -45.94 21.11
N HIS A 79 17.40 -44.85 20.46
CA HIS A 79 18.24 -43.68 20.23
C HIS A 79 17.83 -42.64 21.26
N VAL A 80 18.62 -42.46 22.31
CA VAL A 80 18.25 -41.67 23.48
C VAL A 80 19.24 -40.55 23.76
N LEU A 81 18.76 -39.50 24.41
CA LEU A 81 19.60 -38.41 24.89
C LEU A 81 20.22 -38.75 26.24
N ASN A 82 21.52 -38.56 26.37
CA ASN A 82 22.21 -38.67 27.66
C ASN A 82 22.13 -37.40 28.51
N LYS A 83 21.62 -36.29 27.95
CA LYS A 83 21.48 -34.99 28.60
C LYS A 83 20.23 -34.31 28.03
N ALA A 84 19.64 -33.38 28.77
CA ALA A 84 18.56 -32.57 28.20
C ALA A 84 19.00 -31.85 26.92
N GLY A 85 18.12 -31.83 25.93
CA GLY A 85 18.33 -31.09 24.69
C GLY A 85 18.16 -29.58 24.88
N PRO A 86 18.62 -28.76 23.92
CA PRO A 86 18.40 -27.32 23.95
C PRO A 86 16.90 -26.98 23.94
N ARG A 87 16.54 -25.77 24.36
CA ARG A 87 15.15 -25.29 24.20
C ARG A 87 14.78 -25.23 22.72
N ALA A 88 13.58 -25.67 22.39
CA ALA A 88 13.07 -25.59 21.03
C ALA A 88 12.79 -24.13 20.64
N GLU A 89 13.01 -23.82 19.37
CA GLU A 89 12.63 -22.53 18.77
C GLU A 89 11.23 -22.67 18.15
N PRO A 90 10.35 -21.66 18.32
CA PRO A 90 9.02 -21.70 17.74
C PRO A 90 9.08 -21.56 16.22
N VAL A 91 8.27 -22.33 15.50
CA VAL A 91 8.10 -22.22 14.04
C VAL A 91 7.04 -21.19 13.65
N ASN A 92 6.12 -20.88 14.57
CA ASN A 92 5.09 -19.88 14.38
C ASN A 92 4.65 -19.33 15.75
N ALA A 93 4.13 -18.10 15.76
CA ALA A 93 3.53 -17.52 16.95
C ALA A 93 2.31 -16.67 16.58
N ARG A 94 1.37 -16.56 17.51
CA ARG A 94 0.21 -15.66 17.40
C ARG A 94 -0.07 -15.00 18.74
N LEU A 95 -0.41 -13.72 18.70
CA LEU A 95 -0.90 -12.97 19.83
C LEU A 95 -2.42 -13.15 19.86
N ARG A 96 -2.96 -13.64 20.98
CA ARG A 96 -4.40 -13.65 21.24
C ARG A 96 -4.73 -12.57 22.25
N ILE A 97 -5.49 -11.55 21.86
CA ILE A 97 -5.94 -10.48 22.74
C ILE A 97 -7.30 -10.87 23.32
N VAL A 98 -7.39 -10.92 24.65
CA VAL A 98 -8.61 -11.31 25.37
C VAL A 98 -9.37 -10.07 25.84
N SER A 99 -8.64 -9.01 26.17
CA SER A 99 -9.24 -7.75 26.60
C SER A 99 -9.88 -6.99 25.43
N LYS A 100 -11.22 -6.96 25.41
CA LYS A 100 -11.99 -6.11 24.45
C LYS A 100 -11.68 -4.63 24.60
N LYS A 101 -11.31 -4.17 25.81
CA LYS A 101 -10.87 -2.79 26.06
C LYS A 101 -9.56 -2.51 25.32
N LEU A 102 -8.59 -3.43 25.41
CA LEU A 102 -7.32 -3.35 24.68
C LEU A 102 -7.54 -3.35 23.16
N ILE A 103 -8.40 -4.22 22.64
CA ILE A 103 -8.75 -4.22 21.20
C ILE A 103 -9.31 -2.86 20.75
N ARG A 104 -10.27 -2.30 21.50
CA ARG A 104 -10.85 -0.98 21.19
C ARG A 104 -9.79 0.12 21.24
N PHE A 105 -8.89 0.06 22.22
CA PHE A 105 -7.80 1.00 22.37
C PHE A 105 -6.82 0.96 21.19
N LEU A 106 -6.36 -0.23 20.80
CA LEU A 106 -5.45 -0.41 19.66
C LEU A 106 -6.07 0.08 18.34
N ASN A 107 -7.36 -0.22 18.12
CA ASN A 107 -8.08 0.30 16.95
C ASN A 107 -8.28 1.83 17.00
N ALA A 108 -8.42 2.42 18.19
CA ALA A 108 -8.47 3.88 18.33
C ALA A 108 -7.11 4.54 18.06
N LEU A 109 -6.01 3.88 18.43
CA LEU A 109 -4.66 4.33 18.06
C LEU A 109 -4.44 4.25 16.56
N GLU A 110 -4.87 3.16 15.95
CA GLU A 110 -4.79 2.97 14.51
C GLU A 110 -5.59 4.03 13.75
N LEU A 111 -6.78 4.38 14.23
CA LEU A 111 -7.56 5.50 13.68
C LEU A 111 -6.82 6.84 13.79
N ARG A 112 -6.09 7.09 14.89
CA ARG A 112 -5.27 8.29 15.04
C ARG A 112 -4.10 8.30 14.06
N ARG A 113 -3.47 7.14 13.82
CA ARG A 113 -2.38 6.98 12.85
C ARG A 113 -2.86 7.22 11.42
N SER A 114 -3.94 6.55 11.02
CA SER A 114 -4.43 6.56 9.65
C SER A 114 -5.26 7.81 9.31
N GLY A 115 -5.85 8.45 10.30
CA GLY A 115 -6.80 9.56 10.14
C GLY A 115 -8.11 9.17 9.42
N LYS A 116 -8.29 7.88 9.09
CA LYS A 116 -9.39 7.36 8.26
C LYS A 116 -10.03 6.16 8.96
N PRO A 117 -11.38 6.10 9.05
CA PRO A 117 -12.06 4.96 9.65
C PRO A 117 -11.75 3.68 8.85
N GLU A 118 -11.34 2.64 9.55
CA GLU A 118 -11.10 1.31 9.00
C GLU A 118 -11.92 0.27 9.76
N LYS A 119 -12.27 -0.85 9.11
CA LYS A 119 -12.69 -2.04 9.85
C LYS A 119 -11.54 -2.41 10.79
N GLY A 120 -11.84 -2.69 12.06
CA GLY A 120 -10.80 -2.85 13.08
C GLY A 120 -9.67 -3.79 12.65
N ILE A 121 -8.46 -3.24 12.51
CA ILE A 121 -7.24 -3.98 12.12
C ILE A 121 -6.84 -4.94 13.24
N PHE A 122 -6.99 -4.50 14.49
CA PHE A 122 -6.71 -5.31 15.66
C PHE A 122 -7.93 -6.16 15.99
N GLY A 123 -7.83 -7.46 15.69
CA GLY A 123 -8.77 -8.48 16.10
C GLY A 123 -8.33 -9.21 17.36
N GLU A 124 -9.01 -10.32 17.65
CA GLU A 124 -8.67 -11.20 18.78
C GLU A 124 -7.39 -12.00 18.53
N VAL A 125 -7.01 -12.24 17.27
CA VAL A 125 -5.83 -13.04 16.91
C VAL A 125 -4.99 -12.30 15.89
N ILE A 126 -3.71 -12.14 16.17
CA ILE A 126 -2.75 -11.45 15.31
C ILE A 126 -1.54 -12.38 15.11
N PRO A 127 -1.24 -12.79 13.86
CA PRO A 127 -0.09 -13.66 13.59
C PRO A 127 1.24 -12.90 13.71
N ALA A 128 2.29 -13.59 14.15
CA ALA A 128 3.65 -13.10 14.02
C ALA A 128 3.99 -12.90 12.52
N PRO A 129 4.79 -11.89 12.16
CA PRO A 129 5.60 -11.03 13.02
C PRO A 129 4.87 -9.75 13.50
N TYR A 130 3.55 -9.81 13.69
CA TYR A 130 2.77 -8.75 14.33
C TYR A 130 2.82 -7.43 13.55
N ILE A 131 2.73 -7.50 12.22
CA ILE A 131 2.87 -6.36 11.31
C ILE A 131 2.06 -5.12 11.74
N PRO A 132 0.78 -5.20 12.14
CA PRO A 132 0.04 -4.02 12.59
C PRO A 132 0.71 -3.27 13.75
N PHE A 133 1.36 -3.98 14.67
CA PHE A 133 2.06 -3.38 15.79
C PHE A 133 3.31 -2.62 15.38
N TYR A 134 4.02 -3.07 14.35
CA TYR A 134 5.10 -2.30 13.75
C TYR A 134 4.60 -0.89 13.40
N HIS A 135 3.48 -0.75 12.71
CA HIS A 135 2.99 0.56 12.24
C HIS A 135 2.48 1.50 13.35
N ILE A 136 1.99 0.97 14.48
CA ILE A 136 1.50 1.79 15.60
C ILE A 136 2.49 1.96 16.75
N ARG A 137 3.67 1.32 16.69
CA ARG A 137 4.62 1.25 17.83
C ARG A 137 5.00 2.61 18.43
N THR A 138 5.14 3.63 17.58
CA THR A 138 5.48 5.00 18.01
C THR A 138 4.35 5.66 18.80
N PHE A 139 3.11 5.23 18.60
CA PHE A 139 1.93 5.72 19.31
C PHE A 139 1.62 4.93 20.59
N LEU A 140 2.11 3.69 20.70
CA LEU A 140 1.83 2.81 21.84
C LEU A 140 2.39 3.35 23.15
N GLY A 141 3.63 3.87 23.15
CA GLY A 141 4.31 4.32 24.38
C GLY A 141 3.75 5.59 25.02
N GLY A 142 2.94 6.38 24.31
CA GLY A 142 2.47 7.70 24.76
C GLY A 142 0.97 7.83 25.01
N ALA A 143 0.18 6.77 24.83
CA ALA A 143 -1.28 6.91 24.66
C ALA A 143 -2.13 6.28 25.78
N THR A 144 -1.66 6.22 27.02
CA THR A 144 -2.36 5.51 28.11
C THR A 144 -3.44 6.33 28.83
N GLU A 145 -3.58 7.63 28.53
CA GLU A 145 -4.42 8.60 29.28
C GLU A 145 -5.91 8.22 29.41
N ARG A 146 -6.45 7.39 28.51
CA ARG A 146 -7.87 7.02 28.46
C ARG A 146 -8.19 5.63 29.01
N LEU A 147 -7.20 4.95 29.59
CA LEU A 147 -7.33 3.60 30.11
C LEU A 147 -7.45 3.61 31.63
N ASP A 148 -8.16 2.62 32.16
CA ASP A 148 -8.11 2.28 33.57
C ASP A 148 -6.78 1.57 33.91
N GLU A 149 -6.48 1.42 35.19
CA GLU A 149 -5.22 0.81 35.67
C GLU A 149 -4.94 -0.56 35.03
N ALA A 150 -5.98 -1.40 34.90
CA ALA A 150 -5.89 -2.69 34.22
C ALA A 150 -5.57 -2.56 32.72
N GLY A 151 -6.19 -1.61 32.02
CA GLY A 151 -5.91 -1.32 30.62
C GLY A 151 -4.49 -0.79 30.41
N VAL A 152 -4.01 0.12 31.27
CA VAL A 152 -2.63 0.63 31.25
C VAL A 152 -1.64 -0.52 31.44
N THR A 153 -1.90 -1.40 32.42
CA THR A 153 -1.07 -2.58 32.68
C THR A 153 -1.00 -3.51 31.46
N GLY A 154 -2.13 -3.77 30.82
CA GLY A 154 -2.19 -4.59 29.60
C GLY A 154 -1.43 -3.99 28.42
N VAL A 155 -1.53 -2.68 28.19
CA VAL A 155 -0.76 -1.98 27.14
C VAL A 155 0.73 -2.00 27.45
N GLN A 156 1.13 -1.74 28.70
CA GLN A 156 2.53 -1.75 29.10
C GLN A 156 3.15 -3.14 28.94
N ALA A 157 2.44 -4.19 29.35
CA ALA A 157 2.89 -5.57 29.18
C ALA A 157 3.07 -5.92 27.69
N LEU A 158 2.14 -5.50 26.83
CA LEU A 158 2.23 -5.71 25.39
C LEU A 158 3.39 -4.95 24.76
N PHE A 159 3.58 -3.68 25.17
CA PHE A 159 4.67 -2.85 24.71
C PHE A 159 6.03 -3.44 25.11
N ASN A 160 6.21 -3.80 26.38
CA ASN A 160 7.44 -4.42 26.87
C ASN A 160 7.76 -5.72 26.11
N TYR A 161 6.76 -6.58 25.90
CA TYR A 161 6.94 -7.79 25.10
C TYR A 161 7.42 -7.50 23.66
N LEU A 162 6.79 -6.52 23.00
CA LEU A 162 7.17 -6.14 21.64
C LEU A 162 8.56 -5.50 21.58
N ASP A 163 8.93 -4.71 22.58
CA ASP A 163 10.27 -4.12 22.65
C ASP A 163 11.32 -5.22 22.91
N ASP A 164 11.11 -6.09 23.90
CA ASP A 164 12.05 -7.17 24.22
C ASP A 164 12.28 -8.13 23.04
N ASP A 165 11.20 -8.59 22.37
CA ASP A 165 11.30 -9.61 21.32
C ASP A 165 11.51 -9.03 19.91
N PHE A 166 11.08 -7.79 19.63
CA PHE A 166 11.06 -7.23 18.26
C PHE A 166 11.78 -5.88 18.08
N HIS A 167 12.37 -5.27 19.12
CA HIS A 167 13.06 -3.99 18.97
C HIS A 167 14.15 -4.01 17.88
N ASN A 168 15.02 -5.02 17.90
CA ASN A 168 16.09 -5.18 16.91
C ASN A 168 15.51 -5.44 15.51
N ASP A 169 14.45 -6.23 15.42
CA ASP A 169 13.76 -6.55 14.17
C ASP A 169 13.16 -5.29 13.51
N TYR A 170 12.49 -4.46 14.31
CA TYR A 170 11.87 -3.22 13.85
C TYR A 170 12.91 -2.16 13.49
N THR A 171 13.99 -2.07 14.27
CA THR A 171 15.10 -1.15 14.01
C THR A 171 15.84 -1.52 12.72
N GLU A 172 16.05 -2.82 12.47
CA GLU A 172 16.61 -3.31 11.20
C GLU A 172 15.74 -2.90 10.01
N ALA A 173 14.42 -3.09 10.11
CA ALA A 173 13.47 -2.69 9.06
C ALA A 173 13.52 -1.17 8.79
N ASP A 174 13.48 -0.34 9.84
CA ASP A 174 13.54 1.12 9.72
C ASP A 174 14.81 1.59 9.02
N ASN A 175 15.96 1.01 9.38
CA ASN A 175 17.25 1.40 8.82
C ASN A 175 17.33 1.05 7.32
N LEU A 176 16.84 -0.13 6.93
CA LEU A 176 16.74 -0.51 5.52
C LEU A 176 15.82 0.43 4.75
N PHE A 177 14.63 0.72 5.28
CA PHE A 177 13.67 1.58 4.59
C PHE A 177 14.21 3.00 4.44
N LYS A 178 14.89 3.54 5.45
CA LYS A 178 15.57 4.84 5.38
C LYS A 178 16.68 4.88 4.34
N SER A 179 17.35 3.75 4.08
CA SER A 179 18.38 3.65 3.04
C SER A 179 17.82 3.37 1.64
N GLY A 180 16.49 3.32 1.46
CA GLY A 180 15.86 3.00 0.17
C GLY A 180 15.86 1.50 -0.19
N CYS A 181 16.17 0.64 0.79
CA CYS A 181 16.26 -0.81 0.60
C CYS A 181 15.19 -1.55 1.41
N VAL A 182 14.94 -2.80 1.05
CA VAL A 182 14.08 -3.71 1.80
C VAL A 182 14.67 -5.11 1.73
N SER A 183 14.59 -5.85 2.84
CA SER A 183 14.90 -7.27 2.86
C SER A 183 13.65 -8.13 2.76
N LYS A 184 13.79 -9.38 2.30
CA LYS A 184 12.69 -10.34 2.19
C LYS A 184 11.96 -10.54 3.53
N LYS A 185 12.73 -10.57 4.62
CA LYS A 185 12.25 -10.63 6.01
C LYS A 185 11.35 -9.45 6.38
N HIS A 186 11.67 -8.25 5.90
CA HIS A 186 10.97 -7.01 6.26
C HIS A 186 9.98 -6.53 5.20
N PHE A 187 9.90 -7.22 4.06
CA PHE A 187 9.00 -6.89 2.94
C PHE A 187 7.54 -6.69 3.35
N PRO A 188 6.93 -7.54 4.21
CA PRO A 188 5.56 -7.30 4.67
C PRO A 188 5.39 -6.00 5.47
N LYS A 189 6.41 -5.57 6.24
CA LYS A 189 6.38 -4.33 7.05
C LYS A 189 6.44 -3.05 6.21
N LEU A 190 6.73 -3.18 4.91
CA LEU A 190 6.78 -2.06 4.00
C LEU A 190 5.39 -1.44 3.84
N PHE A 191 4.35 -2.28 3.73
CA PHE A 191 3.00 -1.88 3.38
C PHE A 191 2.09 -1.77 4.61
N GLN A 192 1.25 -0.75 4.62
CA GLN A 192 0.16 -0.58 5.59
C GLN A 192 -1.12 -0.13 4.90
N SER A 193 -2.24 -0.23 5.61
CA SER A 193 -3.51 0.32 5.16
C SER A 193 -3.52 1.85 5.28
N LYS A 194 -4.41 2.45 4.49
CA LYS A 194 -4.76 3.87 4.43
C LYS A 194 -3.62 4.79 4.00
N GLU A 195 -2.62 4.27 3.31
CA GLU A 195 -1.52 5.05 2.75
C GLU A 195 -1.54 5.08 1.22
N LEU A 196 -0.81 6.04 0.64
CA LEU A 196 -0.60 6.11 -0.81
C LEU A 196 0.44 5.07 -1.25
N ILE A 197 0.06 4.27 -2.24
CA ILE A 197 0.90 3.28 -2.93
C ILE A 197 1.12 3.77 -4.37
N VAL A 198 2.38 3.75 -4.80
CA VAL A 198 2.77 3.98 -6.20
C VAL A 198 2.89 2.65 -6.91
N THR A 199 2.35 2.57 -8.12
CA THR A 199 2.62 1.52 -9.10
C THR A 199 2.94 2.15 -10.46
N HIS A 200 3.26 1.36 -11.46
CA HIS A 200 3.42 1.83 -12.84
C HIS A 200 2.35 1.26 -13.77
N GLU A 201 1.76 2.11 -14.61
CA GLU A 201 0.86 1.75 -15.70
C GLU A 201 1.42 2.34 -17.01
N ASP A 202 1.70 1.50 -18.00
CA ASP A 202 2.35 1.91 -19.27
C ASP A 202 3.61 2.79 -19.06
N ASP A 203 4.50 2.39 -18.16
CA ASP A 203 5.71 3.14 -17.75
C ASP A 203 5.45 4.51 -17.07
N HIS A 204 4.21 4.80 -16.67
CA HIS A 204 3.87 6.01 -15.93
C HIS A 204 3.52 5.71 -14.47
N PRO A 205 4.06 6.46 -13.49
CA PRO A 205 3.73 6.24 -12.09
C PRO A 205 2.26 6.63 -11.82
N VAL A 206 1.54 5.80 -11.10
CA VAL A 206 0.15 6.04 -10.68
C VAL A 206 0.07 5.84 -9.18
N ALA A 207 -0.61 6.75 -8.48
CA ALA A 207 -0.86 6.62 -7.05
C ALA A 207 -2.28 6.12 -6.78
N MET A 208 -2.40 5.26 -5.79
CA MET A 208 -3.65 4.72 -5.26
C MET A 208 -3.59 4.67 -3.74
N VAL A 209 -4.74 4.54 -3.08
CA VAL A 209 -4.80 4.37 -1.63
C VAL A 209 -4.95 2.90 -1.31
N SER A 210 -4.06 2.36 -0.48
CA SER A 210 -4.23 1.03 0.13
C SER A 210 -5.41 1.08 1.10
N GLU A 211 -6.44 0.28 0.86
CA GLU A 211 -7.57 0.13 1.79
C GLU A 211 -7.32 -0.99 2.81
N SER A 212 -6.63 -2.05 2.42
CA SER A 212 -6.23 -3.17 3.29
C SER A 212 -5.05 -3.95 2.72
N CYS A 213 -4.23 -4.54 3.58
CA CYS A 213 -3.10 -5.39 3.21
C CYS A 213 -3.28 -6.83 3.71
N LEU A 214 -3.07 -7.81 2.83
CA LEU A 214 -3.06 -9.23 3.17
C LEU A 214 -1.66 -9.80 2.90
N TYR A 215 -1.04 -10.35 3.93
CA TYR A 215 0.34 -10.87 3.88
C TYR A 215 0.31 -12.39 3.74
N SER A 216 1.10 -12.96 2.82
CA SER A 216 1.23 -14.41 2.75
C SER A 216 2.00 -14.97 3.95
N THR A 217 1.72 -16.24 4.28
CA THR A 217 2.37 -16.95 5.39
C THR A 217 3.87 -17.11 5.20
N ASN A 218 4.36 -17.20 3.96
CA ASN A 218 5.79 -17.24 3.64
C ASN A 218 6.44 -15.85 3.57
N GLY A 219 5.67 -14.76 3.69
CA GLY A 219 6.16 -13.39 3.61
C GLY A 219 6.63 -12.94 2.22
N GLU A 220 6.40 -13.72 1.18
CA GLU A 220 6.89 -13.42 -0.19
C GLU A 220 5.91 -12.61 -1.04
N THR A 221 4.65 -12.49 -0.61
CA THR A 221 3.63 -11.75 -1.36
C THR A 221 2.78 -10.91 -0.42
N VAL A 222 2.42 -9.70 -0.89
CA VAL A 222 1.46 -8.83 -0.24
C VAL A 222 0.35 -8.49 -1.24
N ASP A 223 -0.87 -8.90 -0.92
CA ASP A 223 -2.07 -8.56 -1.68
C ASP A 223 -2.67 -7.28 -1.10
N LEU A 224 -2.61 -6.20 -1.87
CA LEU A 224 -3.13 -4.88 -1.53
C LEU A 224 -4.50 -4.71 -2.18
N ARG A 225 -5.53 -4.46 -1.39
CA ARG A 225 -6.79 -3.92 -1.90
C ARG A 225 -6.65 -2.42 -1.91
N CYS A 226 -6.72 -1.81 -3.08
CA CYS A 226 -6.52 -0.38 -3.25
C CYS A 226 -7.75 0.29 -3.87
N THR A 227 -7.84 1.61 -3.69
CA THR A 227 -8.73 2.47 -4.47
C THR A 227 -7.94 3.48 -5.27
N ARG A 228 -8.30 3.65 -6.54
CA ARG A 228 -7.73 4.66 -7.44
C ARG A 228 -8.80 5.60 -7.97
N LEU A 229 -8.40 6.82 -8.31
CA LEU A 229 -9.29 7.77 -8.98
C LEU A 229 -9.26 7.52 -10.48
N SER A 230 -10.43 7.67 -11.08
CA SER A 230 -10.65 7.75 -12.52
C SER A 230 -11.52 8.96 -12.83
N PHE A 231 -11.50 9.41 -14.07
CA PHE A 231 -12.22 10.61 -14.48
C PHE A 231 -12.85 10.42 -15.85
N ASP A 232 -14.16 10.60 -15.91
CA ASP A 232 -14.97 10.59 -17.13
C ASP A 232 -15.73 11.91 -17.30
N GLY A 233 -15.28 13.00 -16.69
CA GLY A 233 -16.10 14.21 -16.47
C GLY A 233 -16.66 14.26 -15.05
N ARG A 234 -16.72 13.11 -14.36
CA ARG A 234 -16.86 13.02 -12.91
C ARG A 234 -15.69 12.23 -12.34
N PHE A 235 -15.35 12.51 -11.08
CA PHE A 235 -14.37 11.69 -10.38
C PHE A 235 -15.05 10.42 -9.85
N ILE A 236 -14.45 9.28 -10.16
CA ILE A 236 -14.95 7.97 -9.77
C ILE A 236 -13.84 7.21 -9.08
N ARG A 237 -14.11 6.75 -7.86
CA ARG A 237 -13.24 5.85 -7.13
C ARG A 237 -13.50 4.41 -7.57
N LYS A 238 -12.45 3.71 -7.98
CA LYS A 238 -12.48 2.32 -8.43
C LYS A 238 -11.63 1.45 -7.51
N GLU A 239 -12.16 0.30 -7.12
CA GLU A 239 -11.39 -0.72 -6.40
C GLU A 239 -10.45 -1.46 -7.36
N VAL A 240 -9.23 -1.73 -6.92
CA VAL A 240 -8.20 -2.49 -7.65
C VAL A 240 -7.48 -3.37 -6.65
N THR A 241 -7.16 -4.60 -7.04
CA THR A 241 -6.28 -5.47 -6.23
C THR A 241 -4.90 -5.53 -6.88
N LEU A 242 -3.86 -5.24 -6.10
CA LEU A 242 -2.46 -5.38 -6.52
C LEU A 242 -1.80 -6.51 -5.73
N ARG A 243 -1.20 -7.47 -6.43
CA ARG A 243 -0.36 -8.50 -5.82
C ARG A 243 1.11 -8.11 -5.98
N VAL A 244 1.75 -7.69 -4.89
CA VAL A 244 3.17 -7.38 -4.87
C VAL A 244 3.93 -8.63 -4.44
N ALA A 245 4.64 -9.25 -5.38
CA ALA A 245 5.50 -10.41 -5.09
C ALA A 245 6.96 -9.98 -4.93
N TRP A 246 7.70 -10.69 -4.09
CA TRP A 246 9.14 -10.53 -3.95
C TRP A 246 9.83 -10.86 -5.30
N PRO A 247 10.52 -9.89 -5.93
CA PRO A 247 10.93 -10.02 -7.33
C PRO A 247 12.30 -10.69 -7.51
N SER A 248 13.00 -11.04 -6.44
CA SER A 248 14.43 -11.39 -6.49
C SER A 248 14.78 -12.67 -5.74
N HIS A 249 15.86 -13.31 -6.15
CA HIS A 249 16.50 -14.36 -5.35
C HIS A 249 17.41 -13.80 -4.25
N SER A 250 17.77 -12.51 -4.35
CA SER A 250 18.51 -11.80 -3.28
C SER A 250 17.61 -11.59 -2.07
N ASP A 251 18.21 -11.61 -0.88
CA ASP A 251 17.53 -11.30 0.37
C ASP A 251 17.27 -9.82 0.56
N THR A 252 17.98 -8.93 -0.16
CA THR A 252 17.81 -7.48 -0.08
C THR A 252 17.81 -6.85 -1.47
N ILE A 253 16.91 -5.89 -1.69
CA ILE A 253 16.71 -5.16 -2.94
C ILE A 253 16.41 -3.68 -2.69
N ASN A 254 16.53 -2.85 -3.72
CA ASN A 254 16.02 -1.48 -3.69
C ASN A 254 14.48 -1.47 -3.69
N ILE A 255 13.86 -0.60 -2.91
CA ILE A 255 12.41 -0.47 -2.84
C ILE A 255 11.81 -0.11 -4.21
N SER A 256 12.48 0.73 -5.00
CA SER A 256 12.02 1.12 -6.34
C SER A 256 12.03 -0.01 -7.37
N SER A 257 12.65 -1.16 -7.07
CA SER A 257 12.57 -2.36 -7.91
C SER A 257 11.27 -3.16 -7.74
N LEU A 258 10.47 -2.86 -6.72
CA LEU A 258 9.16 -3.47 -6.52
C LEU A 258 8.16 -2.91 -7.54
N ILE A 259 7.20 -3.75 -7.96
CA ILE A 259 6.12 -3.32 -8.86
C ILE A 259 5.25 -2.21 -8.24
N ALA A 260 5.19 -2.17 -6.91
CA ALA A 260 4.51 -1.15 -6.15
C ALA A 260 5.19 -0.91 -4.80
N TYR A 261 5.16 0.33 -4.33
CA TYR A 261 5.77 0.73 -3.05
C TYR A 261 5.00 1.90 -2.40
N PRO A 262 5.08 2.07 -1.07
CA PRO A 262 4.48 3.22 -0.39
C PRO A 262 5.12 4.53 -0.80
N LEU A 263 4.31 5.53 -1.21
CA LEU A 263 4.81 6.84 -1.65
C LEU A 263 5.63 7.56 -0.58
N ARG A 264 5.38 7.30 0.71
CA ARG A 264 6.17 7.85 1.83
C ARG A 264 7.66 7.46 1.79
N LEU A 265 8.01 6.44 1.00
CA LEU A 265 9.38 5.94 0.81
C LEU A 265 9.99 6.38 -0.52
N ASP A 266 9.33 7.29 -1.24
CA ASP A 266 9.87 7.87 -2.46
C ASP A 266 11.21 8.56 -2.20
N ASN A 267 12.20 8.21 -3.03
CA ASN A 267 13.53 8.79 -3.07
C ASN A 267 13.93 9.25 -4.48
N GLU A 268 13.02 9.16 -5.46
CA GLU A 268 13.26 9.44 -6.87
C GLU A 268 12.50 10.69 -7.36
N GLY A 269 11.77 11.38 -6.46
CA GLY A 269 10.98 12.57 -6.80
C GLY A 269 9.64 12.24 -7.45
N THR A 270 9.17 11.01 -7.29
CA THR A 270 7.87 10.55 -7.80
C THR A 270 6.71 11.34 -7.20
N ARG A 271 6.79 11.71 -5.91
CA ARG A 271 5.76 12.52 -5.25
C ARG A 271 5.54 13.85 -5.96
N ASP A 272 6.62 14.58 -6.23
CA ASP A 272 6.55 15.90 -6.86
C ASP A 272 6.06 15.80 -8.29
N ARG A 273 6.51 14.78 -9.03
CA ARG A 273 6.02 14.49 -10.39
C ARG A 273 4.51 14.21 -10.42
N LEU A 274 4.01 13.38 -9.50
CA LEU A 274 2.59 13.06 -9.38
C LEU A 274 1.77 14.31 -9.00
N LEU A 275 2.26 15.12 -8.07
CA LEU A 275 1.61 16.35 -7.64
C LEU A 275 1.52 17.37 -8.79
N GLN A 276 2.63 17.62 -9.50
CA GLN A 276 2.67 18.52 -10.66
C GLN A 276 1.71 18.07 -11.75
N ARG A 277 1.70 16.76 -12.07
CA ARG A 277 0.74 16.19 -13.01
C ARG A 277 -0.70 16.39 -12.54
N GLY A 278 -0.97 16.18 -11.26
CA GLY A 278 -2.28 16.39 -10.65
C GLY A 278 -2.80 17.82 -10.81
N VAL A 279 -1.93 18.82 -10.62
CA VAL A 279 -2.29 20.23 -10.84
C VAL A 279 -2.67 20.49 -12.31
N VAL A 280 -1.89 19.96 -13.26
CA VAL A 280 -2.21 20.09 -14.69
C VAL A 280 -3.52 19.37 -15.01
N PHE A 281 -3.72 18.15 -14.51
CA PHE A 281 -4.96 17.40 -14.66
C PHE A 281 -6.17 18.21 -14.15
N TRP A 282 -6.06 18.75 -12.94
CA TRP A 282 -7.11 19.54 -12.32
C TRP A 282 -7.48 20.76 -13.17
N SER A 283 -6.50 21.43 -13.79
CA SER A 283 -6.76 22.53 -14.71
C SER A 283 -7.55 22.12 -15.96
N CYS A 284 -7.47 20.84 -16.34
CA CYS A 284 -8.14 20.21 -17.49
C CYS A 284 -9.44 19.49 -17.13
N ARG A 285 -9.87 19.50 -15.86
CA ARG A 285 -11.11 18.84 -15.40
C ARG A 285 -12.37 19.45 -16.05
N GLN A 286 -12.28 20.72 -16.40
CA GLN A 286 -13.31 21.45 -17.14
C GLN A 286 -12.83 21.65 -18.58
N ARG A 287 -13.72 22.20 -19.42
CA ARG A 287 -13.40 22.49 -20.81
C ARG A 287 -12.13 23.34 -20.93
N ARG A 288 -11.07 22.79 -21.53
CA ARG A 288 -9.78 23.48 -21.67
C ARG A 288 -9.19 23.29 -23.06
N PHE A 289 -8.81 24.40 -23.68
CA PHE A 289 -8.07 24.40 -24.93
C PHE A 289 -6.56 24.40 -24.67
N VAL A 290 -5.87 23.34 -25.10
CA VAL A 290 -4.48 23.09 -24.73
C VAL A 290 -3.60 22.77 -25.93
N SER A 291 -2.28 22.92 -25.75
CA SER A 291 -1.28 22.41 -26.66
C SER A 291 -0.65 21.14 -26.07
N TYR A 292 -0.24 20.23 -26.95
CA TYR A 292 0.33 18.95 -26.54
C TYR A 292 1.65 18.70 -27.26
N THR A 293 2.68 18.33 -26.50
CA THR A 293 4.00 17.99 -27.03
C THR A 293 4.23 16.49 -26.90
N ALA A 294 3.98 15.74 -27.98
CA ALA A 294 4.09 14.28 -27.95
C ALA A 294 5.55 13.82 -27.66
N PRO A 295 5.76 12.85 -26.74
CA PRO A 295 7.10 12.40 -26.35
C PRO A 295 7.81 11.62 -27.46
N LYS A 296 7.06 10.99 -28.37
CA LYS A 296 7.55 10.39 -29.61
C LYS A 296 6.65 10.89 -30.75
N ARG A 297 7.23 11.39 -31.84
CA ARG A 297 6.47 11.69 -33.07
C ARG A 297 6.01 10.37 -33.67
N THR A 298 4.76 9.99 -33.40
CA THR A 298 4.09 8.93 -34.16
C THR A 298 3.78 9.47 -35.56
N PHE A 299 3.73 8.58 -36.56
CA PHE A 299 3.34 8.95 -37.94
C PHE A 299 1.98 9.67 -38.02
N GLU A 300 1.15 9.52 -37.00
CA GLU A 300 -0.16 10.15 -36.87
C GLU A 300 -0.11 11.64 -36.49
N ILE A 301 0.94 12.12 -35.81
CA ILE A 301 1.07 13.52 -35.39
C ILE A 301 2.12 14.19 -36.27
N GLN A 302 1.68 14.61 -37.47
CA GLN A 302 2.52 15.32 -38.43
C GLN A 302 2.63 16.83 -38.14
N VAL A 303 1.77 17.35 -37.25
CA VAL A 303 1.72 18.77 -36.92
C VAL A 303 2.69 19.09 -35.78
N VAL A 304 3.49 20.15 -35.97
CA VAL A 304 4.32 20.72 -34.90
C VAL A 304 3.39 21.41 -33.90
N ASN A 305 3.27 20.84 -32.69
CA ASN A 305 2.41 21.29 -31.58
C ASN A 305 0.91 21.18 -31.88
N PRO A 306 0.36 19.95 -31.95
CA PRO A 306 -1.08 19.76 -32.07
C PRO A 306 -1.83 20.45 -30.92
N ARG A 307 -3.01 20.97 -31.24
CA ARG A 307 -3.93 21.58 -30.29
C ARG A 307 -5.12 20.66 -30.05
N TYR A 308 -5.51 20.56 -28.78
CA TYR A 308 -6.58 19.70 -28.33
C TYR A 308 -7.60 20.50 -27.52
N MET A 309 -8.87 20.18 -27.69
CA MET A 309 -9.92 20.58 -26.76
C MET A 309 -10.17 19.42 -25.81
N ILE A 310 -9.98 19.65 -24.51
CA ILE A 310 -10.40 18.72 -23.47
C ILE A 310 -11.81 19.15 -23.07
N ASP A 311 -12.79 18.28 -23.29
CA ASP A 311 -14.21 18.55 -23.04
C ASP A 311 -14.97 17.22 -22.89
N MET A 312 -15.07 16.73 -21.65
CA MET A 312 -15.72 15.45 -21.38
C MET A 312 -17.23 15.48 -21.61
N GLU A 313 -17.86 16.65 -21.44
CA GLU A 313 -19.29 16.82 -21.71
C GLU A 313 -19.58 16.64 -23.21
N THR A 314 -18.81 17.35 -24.06
CA THR A 314 -18.92 17.19 -25.52
C THR A 314 -18.57 15.76 -25.95
N TYR A 315 -17.56 15.14 -25.33
CA TYR A 315 -17.22 13.73 -25.60
C TYR A 315 -18.43 12.81 -25.36
N HIS A 316 -19.08 12.91 -24.21
CA HIS A 316 -20.25 12.09 -23.86
C HIS A 316 -21.44 12.33 -24.79
N GLN A 317 -21.70 13.58 -25.19
CA GLN A 317 -22.75 13.88 -26.17
C GLN A 317 -22.46 13.25 -27.54
N SER A 318 -21.19 13.22 -27.96
CA SER A 318 -20.77 12.65 -29.25
C SER A 318 -20.67 11.12 -29.25
N SER A 319 -20.45 10.51 -28.09
CA SER A 319 -20.16 9.08 -27.92
C SER A 319 -21.37 8.25 -27.50
N GLN A 320 -22.60 8.71 -27.78
CA GLN A 320 -23.90 8.12 -27.38
C GLN A 320 -24.18 6.67 -27.86
N LYS A 321 -23.18 5.81 -28.12
CA LYS A 321 -23.43 4.46 -28.64
C LYS A 321 -22.78 3.25 -27.97
N ASP A 322 -21.80 3.30 -27.04
CA ASP A 322 -21.11 2.03 -26.72
C ASP A 322 -20.57 1.78 -25.28
N GLU A 323 -20.98 2.49 -24.23
CA GLU A 323 -20.51 2.13 -22.86
C GLU A 323 -21.64 1.99 -21.82
N ASP A 324 -22.64 1.16 -22.12
CA ASP A 324 -23.46 0.48 -21.11
C ASP A 324 -23.01 -0.99 -21.00
N ALA A 325 -21.86 -1.23 -20.36
CA ALA A 325 -21.53 -2.56 -19.86
C ALA A 325 -20.56 -2.49 -18.68
N LEU A 326 -21.04 -3.00 -17.53
CA LEU A 326 -20.27 -3.51 -16.40
C LEU A 326 -19.42 -2.50 -15.61
N ASP A 327 -19.98 -1.98 -14.50
CA ASP A 327 -19.20 -1.93 -13.25
C ASP A 327 -20.12 -1.64 -12.05
N GLN A 328 -20.43 -2.66 -11.25
CA GLN A 328 -21.30 -2.54 -10.06
C GLN A 328 -20.58 -1.96 -8.83
N GLN A 329 -19.33 -1.49 -8.97
CA GLN A 329 -18.48 -1.01 -7.88
C GLN A 329 -17.87 0.40 -8.12
N LYS A 330 -18.56 1.26 -8.87
CA LYS A 330 -18.15 2.66 -9.05
C LYS A 330 -18.77 3.54 -7.98
N THR A 331 -17.94 4.21 -7.17
CA THR A 331 -18.41 5.27 -6.25
C THR A 331 -18.04 6.62 -6.83
N VAL A 332 -19.04 7.47 -7.09
CA VAL A 332 -18.80 8.84 -7.53
C VAL A 332 -18.25 9.64 -6.35
N GLU A 333 -17.10 10.27 -6.56
CA GLU A 333 -16.48 11.18 -5.60
C GLU A 333 -17.17 12.55 -5.65
N ILE A 334 -17.66 13.01 -4.50
CA ILE A 334 -18.31 14.32 -4.37
C ILE A 334 -17.20 15.36 -4.19
N VAL A 335 -16.89 16.07 -5.26
CA VAL A 335 -15.83 17.08 -5.30
C VAL A 335 -16.40 18.39 -5.82
N ASN A 336 -16.05 19.50 -5.17
CA ASN A 336 -16.40 20.82 -5.68
C ASN A 336 -15.53 21.14 -6.91
N MET A 337 -16.11 21.01 -8.10
CA MET A 337 -15.43 21.20 -9.38
C MET A 337 -15.18 22.67 -9.73
N ASP A 338 -15.73 23.63 -8.96
CA ASP A 338 -15.63 25.07 -9.24
C ASP A 338 -14.41 25.71 -8.59
N GLN A 339 -13.68 24.99 -7.74
CA GLN A 339 -12.47 25.48 -7.09
C GLN A 339 -11.26 25.45 -8.05
N ASP A 340 -10.45 26.51 -8.04
CA ASP A 340 -9.25 26.62 -8.88
C ASP A 340 -8.17 25.58 -8.52
N THR A 341 -8.13 25.17 -7.25
CA THR A 341 -7.17 24.18 -6.73
C THR A 341 -7.86 22.86 -6.37
N PRO A 342 -7.16 21.72 -6.49
CA PRO A 342 -7.68 20.43 -6.05
C PRO A 342 -7.98 20.44 -4.54
N PRO A 343 -8.92 19.60 -4.05
CA PRO A 343 -9.34 19.62 -2.64
C PRO A 343 -8.21 19.39 -1.64
N THR A 344 -7.28 18.49 -1.97
CA THR A 344 -6.10 18.16 -1.15
C THR A 344 -4.92 17.77 -2.04
N GLU A 345 -3.71 17.81 -1.49
CA GLU A 345 -2.52 17.28 -2.17
C GLU A 345 -2.64 15.77 -2.48
N GLU A 346 -3.16 14.98 -1.54
CA GLU A 346 -3.39 13.54 -1.76
C GLU A 346 -4.31 13.30 -2.95
N PHE A 347 -5.39 14.09 -3.05
CA PHE A 347 -6.32 14.00 -4.18
C PHE A 347 -5.62 14.31 -5.50
N ALA A 348 -4.81 15.38 -5.54
CA ALA A 348 -4.05 15.75 -6.74
C ALA A 348 -3.06 14.65 -7.16
N ILE A 349 -2.33 14.07 -6.21
CA ILE A 349 -1.36 12.99 -6.45
C ILE A 349 -2.03 11.75 -7.07
N MET A 350 -3.28 11.45 -6.66
CA MET A 350 -4.05 10.32 -7.16
C MET A 350 -4.65 10.54 -8.56
N LEU A 351 -4.56 11.74 -9.14
CA LEU A 351 -5.19 12.02 -10.42
C LEU A 351 -4.57 11.19 -11.55
N PRO A 352 -5.39 10.67 -12.51
CA PRO A 352 -4.93 9.78 -13.56
C PRO A 352 -3.80 10.36 -14.42
N PRO A 353 -2.95 9.51 -15.03
CA PRO A 353 -1.89 9.97 -15.91
C PRO A 353 -2.39 10.47 -17.27
N ARG A 354 -3.64 10.12 -17.63
CA ARG A 354 -4.22 10.36 -18.95
C ARG A 354 -5.56 11.06 -18.89
N ILE A 355 -5.84 11.89 -19.89
CA ILE A 355 -7.12 12.57 -20.09
C ILE A 355 -7.50 12.56 -21.58
N LEU A 356 -8.79 12.46 -21.89
CA LEU A 356 -9.28 12.52 -23.27
C LEU A 356 -9.23 13.95 -23.81
N GLY A 357 -8.73 14.11 -25.03
CA GLY A 357 -8.75 15.37 -25.76
C GLY A 357 -9.10 15.17 -27.23
N PHE A 358 -9.87 16.10 -27.79
CA PHE A 358 -10.24 16.14 -29.20
C PHE A 358 -9.21 16.91 -30.01
N GLY A 359 -8.52 16.23 -30.93
CA GLY A 359 -7.51 16.82 -31.80
C GLY A 359 -8.15 17.66 -32.89
N LEU A 360 -7.88 18.97 -32.92
CA LEU A 360 -8.45 19.85 -33.95
C LEU A 360 -7.86 19.63 -35.35
N HIS A 361 -6.68 19.03 -35.43
CA HIS A 361 -5.95 18.79 -36.66
C HIS A 361 -6.45 17.53 -37.40
N ASP A 362 -6.87 16.51 -36.67
CA ASP A 362 -7.28 15.22 -37.22
C ASP A 362 -8.74 14.84 -36.87
N LYS A 363 -9.42 15.67 -36.07
CA LYS A 363 -10.81 15.50 -35.62
C LYS A 363 -11.06 14.18 -34.88
N LYS A 364 -10.09 13.71 -34.09
CA LYS A 364 -10.20 12.47 -33.33
C LYS A 364 -10.02 12.70 -31.83
N TRP A 365 -10.77 11.95 -31.03
CA TRP A 365 -10.53 11.83 -29.59
C TRP A 365 -9.31 10.95 -29.32
N LYS A 366 -8.42 11.39 -28.43
CA LYS A 366 -7.19 10.66 -28.05
C LYS A 366 -6.95 10.77 -26.55
N ASN A 367 -6.41 9.69 -25.96
CA ASN A 367 -5.90 9.70 -24.58
C ASN A 367 -4.53 10.40 -24.54
N LEU A 368 -4.51 11.60 -23.99
CA LEU A 368 -3.33 12.44 -23.85
C LEU A 368 -2.66 12.17 -22.51
N LEU A 369 -1.32 12.07 -22.51
CA LEU A 369 -0.55 12.06 -21.28
C LEU A 369 -0.52 13.47 -20.69
N VAL A 370 -0.96 13.60 -19.44
CA VAL A 370 -1.15 14.90 -18.79
C VAL A 370 0.18 15.66 -18.65
N GLU A 371 1.28 14.94 -18.41
CA GLU A 371 2.64 15.49 -18.28
C GLU A 371 3.14 16.22 -19.55
N HIS A 372 2.46 16.04 -20.68
CA HIS A 372 2.82 16.65 -21.96
C HIS A 372 1.84 17.75 -22.41
N ILE A 373 0.86 18.06 -21.57
CA ILE A 373 -0.10 19.14 -21.77
C ILE A 373 0.51 20.43 -21.24
N HIS A 374 0.38 21.50 -22.02
CA HIS A 374 0.75 22.84 -21.58
C HIS A 374 -0.16 23.90 -22.20
N ASP A 375 -0.10 25.10 -21.64
CA ASP A 375 -0.83 26.24 -22.17
C ASP A 375 -0.37 26.59 -23.58
N ILE A 376 -1.30 27.15 -24.35
CA ILE A 376 -1.06 27.52 -25.73
C ILE A 376 -0.19 28.77 -25.79
N GLN A 377 1.00 28.61 -26.36
CA GLN A 377 1.89 29.71 -26.67
C GLN A 377 1.47 30.37 -27.98
N TRP A 378 0.76 31.50 -27.87
CA TRP A 378 0.30 32.26 -29.02
C TRP A 378 1.44 33.04 -29.69
N ASN A 379 1.66 32.80 -30.99
CA ASN A 379 2.63 33.57 -31.76
C ASN A 379 2.09 34.97 -32.07
N LYS A 380 2.45 35.95 -31.25
CA LYS A 380 2.07 37.36 -31.41
C LYS A 380 2.58 38.01 -32.71
N LYS A 381 3.54 37.39 -33.40
CA LYS A 381 4.12 37.87 -34.67
C LYS A 381 3.58 37.12 -35.91
N ALA A 382 2.58 36.26 -35.74
CA ALA A 382 2.05 35.45 -36.85
C ALA A 382 1.44 36.33 -37.96
N PHE A 383 0.72 37.38 -37.57
CA PHE A 383 0.11 38.32 -38.52
C PHE A 383 1.15 39.11 -39.34
N ASP A 384 2.26 39.50 -38.70
CA ASP A 384 3.37 40.19 -39.37
C ASP A 384 4.00 39.32 -40.46
N ARG A 385 4.11 38.01 -40.21
CA ARG A 385 4.69 37.03 -41.13
C ARG A 385 3.73 36.57 -42.23
N LEU A 386 2.44 36.90 -42.14
CA LEU A 386 1.46 36.54 -43.15
C LEU A 386 1.83 37.22 -44.48
N VAL A 387 1.97 36.48 -45.57
CA VAL A 387 2.26 37.09 -46.88
C VAL A 387 0.96 37.67 -47.44
N MET A 388 0.74 38.96 -47.23
CA MET A 388 -0.46 39.69 -47.67
C MET A 388 -0.09 41.15 -47.98
N ALA A 389 -0.78 41.75 -48.95
CA ALA A 389 -0.60 43.16 -49.30
C ALA A 389 -0.72 44.07 -48.06
N PRO A 390 0.15 45.10 -47.91
CA PRO A 390 0.18 45.97 -46.74
C PRO A 390 -1.17 46.64 -46.44
N GLU A 391 -1.88 47.06 -47.48
CA GLU A 391 -3.19 47.70 -47.39
C GLU A 391 -4.23 46.78 -46.75
N LYS A 392 -4.30 45.51 -47.18
CA LYS A 392 -5.23 44.52 -46.61
C LYS A 392 -4.90 44.19 -45.15
N LYS A 393 -3.60 44.11 -44.80
CA LYS A 393 -3.18 43.92 -43.40
C LYS A 393 -3.62 45.10 -42.52
N SER A 394 -3.45 46.32 -43.01
CA SER A 394 -3.85 47.54 -42.29
C SER A 394 -5.36 47.57 -42.08
N LEU A 395 -6.13 47.21 -43.10
CA LEU A 395 -7.59 47.23 -43.07
C LEU A 395 -8.14 46.19 -42.07
N ILE A 396 -7.63 44.96 -42.09
CA ILE A 396 -7.98 43.93 -41.10
C ILE A 396 -7.58 44.38 -39.69
N THR A 397 -6.39 44.96 -39.52
CA THR A 397 -5.92 45.43 -38.21
C THR A 397 -6.80 46.54 -37.65
N ALA A 398 -7.19 47.50 -38.48
CA ALA A 398 -8.10 48.59 -38.10
C ALA A 398 -9.48 48.05 -37.70
N MET A 399 -10.04 47.16 -38.51
CA MET A 399 -11.35 46.54 -38.25
C MET A 399 -11.38 45.74 -36.95
N VAL A 400 -10.35 44.92 -36.68
CA VAL A 400 -10.27 44.16 -35.41
C VAL A 400 -10.06 45.11 -34.23
N LYS A 401 -9.22 46.15 -34.36
CA LYS A 401 -9.01 47.13 -33.28
C LYS A 401 -10.28 47.90 -32.94
N GLU A 402 -11.02 48.35 -33.94
CA GLU A 402 -12.32 49.01 -33.73
C GLU A 402 -13.31 48.06 -33.04
N HIS A 403 -13.39 46.79 -33.48
CA HIS A 403 -14.28 45.82 -32.86
C HIS A 403 -13.91 45.52 -31.39
N VAL A 404 -12.62 45.35 -31.08
CA VAL A 404 -12.15 45.16 -29.70
C VAL A 404 -12.41 46.40 -28.84
N LEU A 405 -12.23 47.61 -29.39
CA LEU A 405 -12.55 48.86 -28.70
C LEU A 405 -14.06 49.01 -28.45
N MET A 406 -14.90 48.53 -29.37
CA MET A 406 -16.35 48.49 -29.19
C MET A 406 -16.74 47.50 -28.11
N ASP A 407 -16.21 46.27 -28.13
CA ASP A 407 -16.52 45.25 -27.12
C ASP A 407 -16.05 45.65 -25.71
N THR A 408 -14.87 46.27 -25.58
CA THR A 408 -14.40 46.83 -24.30
C THR A 408 -15.17 48.08 -23.86
N SER A 409 -15.74 48.83 -24.80
CA SER A 409 -16.64 49.96 -24.50
C SER A 409 -18.05 49.52 -24.09
N THR A 410 -18.47 48.30 -24.46
CA THR A 410 -19.80 47.77 -24.10
C THR A 410 -19.83 47.04 -22.75
N ASP A 411 -18.67 46.76 -22.14
CA ASP A 411 -18.56 46.05 -20.86
C ASP A 411 -18.69 46.98 -19.62
N ILE A 412 -19.23 48.19 -19.82
CA ILE A 412 -19.60 49.14 -18.75
C ILE A 412 -21.12 49.28 -18.76
N ILE A 413 -21.84 48.24 -18.32
CA ILE A 413 -23.17 48.41 -17.73
C ILE A 413 -23.18 47.68 -16.39
N GLU A 414 -22.87 48.48 -15.38
CA GLU A 414 -23.06 48.20 -13.97
C GLU A 414 -24.57 48.26 -13.66
N GLY A 415 -25.14 47.17 -13.13
CA GLY A 415 -26.41 47.19 -12.40
C GLY A 415 -27.68 46.83 -13.18
N LYS A 416 -28.03 45.54 -13.18
CA LYS A 416 -29.34 45.04 -12.72
C LYS A 416 -29.35 43.55 -12.44
#